data_AF-A0A6N8HH15-F1
#
_entry.id   AF-A0A6N8HH15-F1
#
_cell.length_a   1.000
_cell.length_b   1.000
_cell.length_c   1.000
_cell.angle_alpha   90.00
_cell.angle_beta   90.00
_cell.angle_gamma   90.00
#
_symmetry.space_group_name_H-M   'P 1'
#
loop_
_entity.id
_entity.type
_entity.pdbx_description
1 polymer ?
#
loop_
_entity_poly.entity_id
_entity_poly.type
_entity_poly.pdbx_seq_one_letter_code
_entity_poly.pdbx_strand_id
1 'polypeptide(L)'
;MILSEQQIEYISDNLKFYGLTTEELHSDVLDHICSLIENSEHNDFDTAYKEAIKNFGGYNEMRAIERDTYLLIAFRKNMKRQKIVYLLGLISSMLICFGQFFKIMHWPGASIIVTLGFALFTIFFLPIYFYHRYKLSYAKNI
;
A
#
# COMPACT_ATOMS: atom_id res chain seq x y z
N MET A 1 17.65 23.91 -22.10
CA MET A 1 18.37 24.72 -21.07
C MET A 1 19.04 23.77 -20.08
N ILE A 2 20.14 24.12 -19.42
CA ILE A 2 20.68 23.31 -18.29
C ILE A 2 20.30 24.00 -16.98
N LEU A 3 19.72 23.26 -16.05
CA LEU A 3 19.31 23.79 -14.75
C LEU A 3 20.50 23.96 -13.81
N SER A 4 20.53 25.05 -13.06
CA SER A 4 21.47 25.25 -11.94
C SER A 4 20.98 24.53 -10.68
N GLU A 5 21.88 24.17 -9.77
CA GLU A 5 21.50 23.53 -8.50
C GLU A 5 20.50 24.38 -7.69
N GLN A 6 20.63 25.71 -7.73
CA GLN A 6 19.70 26.62 -7.07
C GLN A 6 18.26 26.53 -7.64
N GLN A 7 18.13 26.32 -8.95
CA GLN A 7 16.82 26.14 -9.59
C GLN A 7 16.21 24.78 -9.25
N ILE A 8 17.03 23.73 -9.16
CA ILE A 8 16.60 22.39 -8.76
C ILE A 8 16.13 22.39 -7.30
N GLU A 9 16.88 23.06 -6.42
CA GLU A 9 16.51 23.22 -5.02
C GLU A 9 15.20 24.03 -4.87
N TYR A 10 15.03 25.12 -5.64
CA TYR A 10 13.79 25.87 -5.68
C TYR A 10 12.58 25.02 -6.12
N ILE A 11 12.74 24.16 -7.14
CA ILE A 11 11.67 23.26 -7.59
C ILE A 11 11.37 22.23 -6.49
N SER A 12 12.41 21.62 -5.91
CA SER A 12 12.30 20.63 -4.84
C SER A 12 11.54 21.16 -3.62
N ASP A 13 11.85 22.38 -3.17
CA ASP A 13 11.20 23.01 -2.02
C ASP A 13 9.74 23.36 -2.31
N ASN A 14 9.43 23.84 -3.52
CA ASN A 14 8.05 24.06 -3.92
C ASN A 14 7.24 22.75 -3.93
N LEU A 15 7.79 21.67 -4.48
CA LEU A 15 7.12 20.36 -4.49
C LEU A 15 6.81 19.86 -3.07
N LYS A 16 7.76 20.02 -2.13
CA LYS A 16 7.54 19.71 -0.71
C LYS A 16 6.45 20.59 -0.10
N PHE A 17 6.47 21.90 -0.37
CA PHE A 17 5.46 22.83 0.13
C PHE A 17 4.04 22.47 -0.33
N TYR A 18 3.90 21.99 -1.57
CA TYR A 18 2.60 21.57 -2.11
C TYR A 18 2.13 20.19 -1.63
N GLY A 19 2.90 19.49 -0.82
CA GLY A 19 2.43 18.32 -0.05
C GLY A 19 2.86 16.96 -0.59
N LEU A 20 3.85 16.91 -1.50
CA LEU A 20 4.51 15.65 -1.86
C LEU A 20 5.34 15.15 -0.68
N THR A 21 4.77 14.24 0.11
CA THR A 21 5.39 13.78 1.37
C THR A 21 6.22 12.52 1.21
N THR A 22 5.96 11.70 0.20
CA THR A 22 6.78 10.52 -0.12
C THR A 22 8.04 10.90 -0.89
N GLU A 23 9.20 10.53 -0.34
CA GLU A 23 10.53 10.72 -0.96
C GLU A 23 10.63 10.15 -2.38
N GLU A 24 10.11 8.93 -2.62
CA GLU A 24 10.13 8.30 -3.95
C GLU A 24 9.37 9.14 -4.99
N LEU A 25 8.11 9.49 -4.69
CA LEU A 25 7.29 10.28 -5.62
C LEU A 25 7.84 11.70 -5.80
N HIS A 26 8.40 12.29 -4.74
CA HIS A 26 9.04 13.60 -4.82
C HIS A 26 10.23 13.57 -5.79
N SER A 27 11.12 12.57 -5.67
CA SER A 27 12.26 12.40 -6.57
C SER A 27 11.82 12.17 -8.01
N ASP A 28 10.85 11.29 -8.24
CA ASP A 28 10.36 10.96 -9.58
C ASP A 28 9.73 12.19 -10.27
N VAL A 29 8.95 12.97 -9.52
CA VAL A 29 8.30 14.19 -10.03
C VAL A 29 9.32 15.31 -10.26
N LEU A 30 10.31 15.45 -9.38
CA LEU A 30 11.41 16.40 -9.53
C LEU A 30 12.19 16.11 -10.82
N ASP A 31 12.61 14.86 -11.03
CA ASP A 31 13.36 14.43 -12.22
C ASP A 31 12.55 14.68 -13.50
N HIS A 32 11.25 14.38 -13.46
CA HIS A 32 10.38 14.61 -14.61
C HIS A 32 10.22 16.10 -14.94
N ILE A 33 10.00 16.96 -13.93
CA ILE A 33 9.89 18.42 -14.13
C ILE A 33 11.22 18.99 -14.62
N CYS A 34 12.34 18.58 -14.05
CA CYS A 34 13.67 18.99 -14.50
C CYS A 34 13.88 18.63 -15.97
N SER A 35 13.58 17.39 -16.37
CA SER A 35 13.70 16.96 -17.77
C SER A 35 12.77 17.75 -18.72
N LEU A 36 11.56 18.08 -18.29
CA LEU A 36 10.63 18.91 -19.08
C LEU A 36 11.17 20.33 -19.31
N ILE A 37 11.75 20.95 -18.27
CA ILE A 37 12.34 22.29 -18.38
C ILE A 37 13.58 22.25 -19.27
N GLU A 38 14.43 21.23 -19.13
CA GLU A 38 15.64 21.10 -19.93
C GLU A 38 15.35 20.93 -21.42
N ASN A 39 14.28 20.20 -21.75
CA ASN A 39 13.80 19.96 -23.11
C ASN A 39 12.87 21.07 -23.66
N SER A 40 12.50 22.07 -22.87
CA SER A 40 11.66 23.17 -23.33
C SER A 40 12.40 24.07 -24.33
N GLU A 41 11.67 24.61 -25.31
CA GLU A 41 12.20 25.58 -26.29
C GLU A 41 12.38 26.99 -25.70
N HIS A 42 11.96 27.20 -24.45
CA HIS A 42 12.02 28.47 -23.77
C HIS A 42 13.42 28.75 -23.19
N ASN A 43 13.93 29.96 -23.43
CA ASN A 43 15.20 30.43 -22.87
C ASN A 43 15.06 30.96 -21.43
N ASP A 44 13.82 31.20 -20.97
CA ASP A 44 13.53 31.75 -19.64
C ASP A 44 12.99 30.67 -18.71
N PHE A 45 13.58 30.59 -17.51
CA PHE A 45 13.26 29.59 -16.51
C PHE A 45 11.82 29.71 -15.99
N ASP A 46 11.33 30.92 -15.74
CA ASP A 46 9.99 31.13 -15.17
C ASP A 46 8.90 30.67 -16.16
N THR A 47 9.11 30.96 -17.45
CA THR A 47 8.21 30.52 -18.53
C THR A 47 8.25 29.00 -18.70
N ALA A 48 9.45 28.40 -18.76
CA ALA A 48 9.63 26.96 -18.87
C ALA A 48 9.06 26.20 -17.66
N TYR A 49 9.24 26.74 -16.45
CA TYR A 49 8.71 26.15 -15.22
C TYR A 49 7.19 26.17 -15.17
N LYS A 50 6.57 27.31 -15.51
CA LYS A 50 5.11 27.43 -15.59
C LYS A 50 4.51 26.45 -16.60
N GLU A 51 5.17 26.27 -17.74
CA GLU A 51 4.75 25.29 -18.74
C GLU A 51 4.92 23.85 -18.23
N ALA A 52 6.06 23.51 -17.63
CA ALA A 52 6.30 22.17 -17.08
C ALA A 52 5.27 21.79 -16.02
N ILE A 53 4.94 22.71 -15.09
CA ILE A 53 3.90 22.50 -14.08
C ILE A 53 2.52 22.35 -14.72
N LYS A 54 2.22 23.12 -15.76
CA LYS A 54 0.94 23.00 -16.50
C LYS A 54 0.85 21.66 -17.24
N ASN A 55 1.93 21.21 -17.87
CA ASN A 55 2.00 19.94 -18.59
C ASN A 55 1.89 18.73 -17.63
N PHE A 56 2.33 18.87 -16.39
CA PHE A 56 2.09 17.88 -15.35
C PHE A 56 0.62 17.82 -14.87
N GLY A 57 -0.21 18.81 -15.24
CA GLY A 57 -1.59 18.92 -14.73
C GLY A 57 -1.73 19.73 -13.44
N GLY A 58 -0.65 20.40 -13.03
CA GLY A 58 -0.61 21.27 -11.86
C GLY A 58 -0.54 20.53 -10.51
N TYR A 59 -0.42 21.31 -9.43
CA TYR A 59 -0.22 20.78 -8.07
C TYR A 59 -1.40 19.95 -7.54
N ASN A 60 -2.61 20.17 -8.04
CA ASN A 60 -3.78 19.41 -7.62
C ASN A 60 -3.72 17.96 -8.14
N GLU A 61 -3.22 17.76 -9.36
CA GLU A 61 -3.05 16.41 -9.93
C GLU A 61 -1.94 15.64 -9.24
N MET A 62 -0.83 16.29 -8.85
CA MET A 62 0.22 15.69 -8.01
C MET A 62 -0.35 15.09 -6.72
N ARG A 63 -1.17 15.86 -5.99
CA ARG A 63 -1.83 15.38 -4.76
C ARG A 63 -2.83 14.25 -5.04
N ALA A 64 -3.51 14.29 -6.18
CA ALA A 64 -4.44 13.24 -6.55
C ALA A 64 -3.70 11.90 -6.77
N ILE A 65 -2.56 11.94 -7.47
CA ILE A 65 -1.72 10.76 -7.73
C ILE A 65 -1.18 10.15 -6.42
N GLU A 66 -0.69 10.97 -5.49
CA GLU A 66 -0.20 10.50 -4.19
C GLU A 66 -1.34 9.87 -3.37
N ARG A 67 -2.50 10.53 -3.33
CA ARG A 67 -3.69 10.02 -2.63
C ARG A 67 -4.17 8.70 -3.21
N ASP A 68 -4.31 8.60 -4.53
CA ASP A 68 -4.77 7.39 -5.21
C ASP A 68 -3.79 6.24 -5.00
N THR A 69 -2.49 6.53 -5.06
CA THR A 69 -1.44 5.54 -4.75
C THR A 69 -1.59 5.03 -3.31
N TYR A 70 -1.72 5.92 -2.33
CA TYR A 70 -1.92 5.53 -0.93
C TYR A 70 -3.20 4.70 -0.73
N LEU A 71 -4.31 5.12 -1.37
CA LEU A 71 -5.58 4.39 -1.33
C LEU A 71 -5.42 2.98 -1.91
N LEU A 72 -4.81 2.84 -3.09
CA LEU A 72 -4.57 1.55 -3.73
C LEU A 72 -3.67 0.65 -2.88
N ILE A 73 -2.61 1.19 -2.27
CA ILE A 73 -1.74 0.44 -1.35
C ILE A 73 -2.54 -0.02 -0.12
N ALA A 74 -3.36 0.85 0.45
CA ALA A 74 -4.21 0.53 1.60
C ALA A 74 -5.26 -0.55 1.25
N PHE A 75 -5.96 -0.42 0.12
CA PHE A 75 -6.91 -1.42 -0.39
C PHE A 75 -6.21 -2.75 -0.64
N ARG A 76 -5.05 -2.74 -1.31
CA ARG A 76 -4.25 -3.95 -1.58
C ARG A 76 -3.83 -4.64 -0.28
N LYS A 77 -3.39 -3.88 0.73
CA LYS A 77 -2.99 -4.42 2.05
C LYS A 77 -4.18 -5.06 2.77
N ASN A 78 -5.35 -4.43 2.72
CA ASN A 78 -6.57 -4.99 3.30
C ASN A 78 -7.02 -6.27 2.56
N MET A 79 -7.00 -6.28 1.23
CA MET A 79 -7.33 -7.46 0.42
C MET A 79 -6.39 -8.64 0.71
N LYS A 80 -5.07 -8.38 0.82
CA LYS A 80 -4.09 -9.40 1.22
C LYS A 80 -4.41 -9.97 2.61
N ARG A 81 -4.71 -9.11 3.60
CA ARG A 81 -5.09 -9.54 4.95
C ARG A 81 -6.34 -10.41 4.96
N GLN A 82 -7.38 -10.04 4.19
CA GLN A 82 -8.60 -10.84 4.08
C GLN A 82 -8.30 -12.22 3.49
N LYS A 83 -7.54 -12.29 2.39
CA LYS A 83 -7.15 -13.58 1.78
C LYS A 83 -6.42 -14.49 2.77
N ILE A 84 -5.50 -13.94 3.58
CA ILE A 84 -4.78 -14.71 4.61
C ILE A 84 -5.74 -15.26 5.66
N VAL A 85 -6.68 -14.45 6.16
CA VAL A 85 -7.67 -14.88 7.15
C VAL A 85 -8.52 -16.04 6.60
N TYR A 86 -9.02 -15.92 5.36
CA TYR A 86 -9.80 -16.98 4.73
C TYR A 86 -8.99 -18.26 4.54
N LEU A 87 -7.74 -18.17 4.09
CA LEU A 87 -6.88 -19.32 3.89
C LEU A 87 -6.58 -20.04 5.21
N LEU A 88 -6.24 -19.30 6.27
CA LEU A 88 -6.01 -19.86 7.61
C LEU A 88 -7.28 -20.52 8.18
N GLY A 89 -8.45 -19.91 7.97
CA GLY A 89 -9.73 -20.48 8.37
C GLY A 89 -10.03 -21.79 7.65
N LEU A 90 -9.82 -21.83 6.33
CA LEU A 90 -9.99 -23.03 5.52
C LEU A 90 -9.07 -24.16 5.98
N ILE A 91 -7.76 -23.89 6.12
CA ILE A 91 -6.77 -24.88 6.54
C ILE A 91 -7.10 -25.41 7.94
N SER A 92 -7.45 -24.53 8.89
CA SER A 92 -7.80 -24.94 10.25
C SER A 92 -9.06 -25.81 10.27
N SER A 93 -10.10 -25.42 9.53
CA SER A 93 -11.34 -26.20 9.41
C SER A 93 -11.09 -27.56 8.77
N MET A 94 -10.30 -27.61 7.70
CA MET A 94 -9.91 -28.87 7.05
C MET A 94 -9.14 -29.76 8.02
N LEU A 95 -8.13 -29.26 8.74
CA LEU A 95 -7.36 -30.05 9.71
C LEU A 95 -8.24 -30.64 10.81
N ILE A 96 -9.21 -29.87 11.32
CA ILE A 96 -10.16 -30.36 12.34
C ILE A 96 -11.06 -31.46 11.74
N CYS A 97 -11.60 -31.26 10.54
CA CYS A 97 -12.41 -32.26 9.84
C CYS A 97 -11.64 -33.55 9.56
N PHE A 98 -10.42 -33.44 9.01
CA PHE A 98 -9.55 -34.57 8.75
C PHE A 98 -9.11 -35.28 10.04
N GLY A 99 -8.79 -34.53 11.10
CA GLY A 99 -8.46 -35.10 12.39
C GLY A 99 -9.63 -35.89 13.00
N GLN A 100 -10.86 -35.40 12.82
CA GLN A 100 -12.06 -36.11 13.26
C GLN A 100 -12.32 -37.37 12.42
N PHE A 101 -12.05 -37.32 11.12
CA PHE A 101 -12.10 -38.50 10.26
C PHE A 101 -11.10 -39.57 10.70
N PHE A 102 -9.88 -39.19 11.06
CA PHE A 102 -8.87 -40.12 11.59
C PHE A 102 -9.32 -40.74 12.93
N LYS A 103 -10.05 -39.99 13.77
CA LYS A 103 -10.65 -40.56 14.99
C LYS A 103 -11.67 -41.64 14.67
N ILE A 104 -12.55 -41.41 13.69
CA ILE A 104 -13.56 -42.39 13.25
C ILE A 104 -12.88 -43.64 12.68
N MET A 105 -11.83 -43.46 11.87
CA MET A 105 -11.06 -44.53 11.26
C MET A 105 -10.09 -45.23 12.24
N HIS A 106 -10.02 -44.79 13.51
CA HIS A 106 -9.11 -45.29 14.55
C HIS A 106 -7.62 -45.22 14.14
N TRP A 107 -7.27 -44.30 13.25
CA TRP A 107 -5.90 -44.14 12.78
C TRP A 107 -5.03 -43.45 13.83
N PRO A 108 -3.75 -43.87 13.99
CA PRO A 108 -2.84 -43.24 14.94
C PRO A 108 -2.62 -41.76 14.59
N GLY A 109 -2.45 -40.92 15.61
CA GLY A 109 -2.18 -39.49 15.44
C GLY A 109 -3.42 -38.60 15.30
N ALA A 110 -4.64 -39.15 15.32
CA ALA A 110 -5.88 -38.37 15.22
C ALA A 110 -5.98 -37.24 16.27
N SER A 111 -5.65 -37.53 17.53
CA SER A 111 -5.68 -36.54 18.62
C SER A 111 -4.67 -35.41 18.43
N ILE A 112 -3.51 -35.70 17.83
CA ILE A 112 -2.46 -34.70 17.56
C ILE A 112 -2.94 -33.75 16.46
N ILE A 113 -3.50 -34.30 15.37
CA ILE A 113 -4.02 -33.51 14.23
C ILE A 113 -5.17 -32.59 14.68
N VAL A 114 -6.12 -33.12 15.46
CA VAL A 114 -7.24 -32.30 15.98
C VAL A 114 -6.73 -31.21 16.91
N THR A 115 -5.82 -31.53 17.83
CA THR A 115 -5.26 -30.53 18.77
C THR A 115 -4.51 -29.43 18.02
N LEU A 116 -3.71 -29.79 17.01
CA LEU A 116 -3.02 -28.83 16.16
C LEU A 116 -4.00 -27.95 15.38
N GLY A 117 -5.08 -28.52 14.83
CA GLY A 117 -6.12 -27.76 14.13
C GLY A 117 -6.79 -26.72 15.03
N PHE A 118 -7.15 -27.11 16.26
CA PHE A 118 -7.72 -26.19 17.26
C PHE A 118 -6.71 -25.14 17.75
N ALA A 119 -5.45 -25.52 17.92
CA ALA A 119 -4.39 -24.57 18.29
C ALA A 119 -4.19 -23.53 17.19
N LEU A 120 -4.12 -23.95 15.92
CA LEU A 120 -4.03 -23.06 14.76
C LEU A 120 -5.22 -22.10 14.67
N PHE A 121 -6.43 -22.63 14.88
CA PHE A 121 -7.65 -21.83 14.88
C PHE A 121 -7.65 -20.76 15.98
N THR A 122 -7.24 -21.14 17.20
CA THR A 122 -7.33 -20.26 18.37
C THR A 122 -6.20 -19.24 18.41
N ILE A 123 -4.97 -19.63 18.05
CA ILE A 123 -3.77 -18.79 18.17
C ILE A 123 -3.57 -17.90 16.93
N PHE A 124 -3.90 -18.38 15.73
CA PHE A 124 -3.64 -17.63 14.49
C PHE A 124 -4.92 -17.06 13.89
N PHE A 125 -5.93 -17.89 13.64
CA PHE A 125 -7.14 -17.42 12.95
C PHE A 125 -7.91 -16.40 13.79
N LEU A 126 -8.18 -16.70 15.07
CA LEU A 126 -8.97 -15.83 15.95
C LEU A 126 -8.36 -14.43 16.12
N PRO A 127 -7.06 -14.28 16.49
CA PRO A 127 -6.48 -12.97 16.74
C PRO A 127 -6.40 -12.13 15.47
N ILE A 128 -6.06 -12.74 14.32
CA ILE A 128 -5.99 -12.02 13.05
C ILE A 128 -7.40 -11.59 12.60
N TYR A 129 -8.41 -12.46 12.78
CA TYR A 129 -9.80 -12.14 12.47
C TYR A 129 -10.33 -10.98 13.33
N PHE A 130 -10.16 -11.05 14.65
CA PHE A 130 -10.61 -10.00 15.56
C PHE A 130 -9.86 -8.69 15.34
N TYR A 131 -8.54 -8.73 15.11
CA TYR A 131 -7.77 -7.55 14.79
C TYR A 131 -8.25 -6.88 13.50
N HIS A 132 -8.52 -7.69 12.46
CA HIS A 132 -9.07 -7.19 11.20
C HIS A 132 -10.45 -6.54 11.41
N ARG A 133 -11.34 -7.19 12.18
CA ARG A 133 -12.67 -6.65 12.51
C ARG A 133 -12.59 -5.37 13.34
N TYR A 134 -11.73 -5.33 14.35
CA TYR A 134 -11.50 -4.15 15.18
C TYR A 134 -11.05 -2.95 14.33
N LYS A 135 -10.07 -3.16 13.45
CA LYS A 135 -9.57 -2.09 12.57
C LYS A 135 -10.64 -1.59 11.61
N LEU A 136 -11.48 -2.48 11.07
CA LEU A 136 -12.61 -2.09 10.22
C LEU A 136 -13.67 -1.30 10.99
N SER A 137 -13.98 -1.70 12.22
CA SER A 137 -14.95 -0.98 13.07
C SER A 137 -14.45 0.40 13.46
N TYR A 138 -13.16 0.53 13.81
CA TYR A 138 -12.55 1.82 14.13
C TYR A 138 -12.57 2.77 12.92
N ALA A 139 -12.24 2.27 11.73
CA ALA A 139 -12.25 3.05 10.49
C ALA A 139 -13.67 3.47 10.03
N LYS A 140 -14.74 2.84 10.54
CA LYS A 140 -16.13 3.19 10.22
C LYS A 140 -16.72 4.26 11.16
N ASN A 141 -16.09 4.47 12.33
CA ASN A 141 -16.52 5.43 13.35
C ASN A 141 -15.75 6.76 13.30
N ILE A 142 -14.84 6.93 12.34
CA ILE A 142 -14.17 8.18 11.98
C ILE A 142 -14.74 8.61 10.63
#